data_AF-L0AYE4-F1
#
_entry.id   AF-L0AYE4-F1
#
_cell.length_a   1.000
_cell.length_b   1.000
_cell.length_c   1.000
_cell.angle_alpha   90.00
_cell.angle_beta   90.00
_cell.angle_gamma   90.00
#
_symmetry.space_group_name_H-M   'P 1'
#
loop_
_entity.id
_entity.type
_entity.pdbx_description
1 polymer ?
#
loop_
_entity_poly.entity_id
_entity_poly.type
_entity_poly.pdbx_seq_one_letter_code
_entity_poly.pdbx_strand_id
1 'polypeptide(L)'
;MMASPGAGSGGGSGTAEEKSTIRRFAMFMAGFSLLQTLRVAITAGRFAVVRFGIPSGQIGIFINSIHHSMETAGDVGLFLMSLYVLFSDRNKTADYIVSVTAIWGLFMMNLLLIVAYSVGGERGCLTFYYWVLVIASLGFGLDESISITIGVADVAYFGLGMPLSGIMACLYHAVYLYFAEKFQWSDTYFWIVIGQIVISALVSGIAAIVWTIAYWDPGGTQASGEATTSPPSGPSQGPKGGLWTRAGNAISNMLMCLCGMSCIYAFYPAIAPYQFVSPEAGHLIDLALLFTSAIPSLVIAAVCSWTTKGPDRPWKGEYAWWHATWLFMIPYVIAMTLCIFAIHYPNWRSSRAIYGNIWTTGVITVTLKCCEETLKGVANSGVGMQAECKDGDGQLSALNALTAQFTMDIVAYIGGGYVKAITKYDRDNWPTKHYGFWRSLGFWLGSALSGGLKCVRESFTTDIRSNLITGNEVLFIVYADE
;
A
#
# COMPACT_ATOMS: atom_id res chain seq x y z
N MET A 1 46.31 24.54 -49.20
CA MET A 1 45.74 25.19 -48.00
C MET A 1 44.67 24.27 -47.44
N MET A 2 44.99 23.64 -46.32
CA MET A 2 44.11 22.75 -45.55
C MET A 2 43.05 23.59 -44.80
N ALA A 3 41.83 23.07 -44.71
CA ALA A 3 40.88 23.43 -43.67
C ALA A 3 40.14 22.16 -43.22
N SER A 4 40.30 21.83 -41.94
CA SER A 4 39.73 20.66 -41.24
C SER A 4 38.19 20.60 -41.26
N PRO A 5 37.59 19.40 -41.21
CA PRO A 5 36.24 19.22 -40.70
C PRO A 5 36.26 19.25 -39.16
N GLY A 6 35.39 20.08 -38.57
CA GLY A 6 35.21 20.21 -37.12
C GLY A 6 34.68 18.92 -36.48
N ALA A 7 35.29 18.57 -35.35
CA ALA A 7 34.89 17.49 -34.48
C ALA A 7 33.77 17.93 -33.51
N GLY A 8 32.76 17.06 -33.36
CA GLY A 8 32.15 16.68 -32.09
C GLY A 8 31.36 17.70 -31.25
N SER A 9 30.05 17.48 -31.16
CA SER A 9 29.27 17.73 -29.92
C SER A 9 28.20 16.64 -29.77
N GLY A 10 28.55 15.52 -29.11
CA GLY A 10 27.65 14.38 -28.89
C GLY A 10 27.66 13.84 -27.45
N GLY A 11 28.10 14.63 -26.47
CA GLY A 11 28.37 14.13 -25.11
C GLY A 11 27.32 14.42 -24.02
N GLY A 12 26.27 15.20 -24.29
CA GLY A 12 25.39 15.74 -23.24
C GLY A 12 24.09 14.97 -22.96
N SER A 13 23.58 14.18 -23.90
CA SER A 13 22.26 13.53 -23.75
C SER A 13 22.28 12.23 -22.96
N GLY A 14 23.39 11.47 -23.01
CA GLY A 14 23.48 10.14 -22.41
C GLY A 14 23.45 10.12 -20.88
N THR A 15 24.09 11.10 -20.23
CA THR A 15 24.24 11.12 -18.75
C THR A 15 22.95 11.53 -18.02
N ALA A 16 22.14 12.42 -18.62
CA ALA A 16 20.87 12.85 -18.04
C ALA A 16 19.78 11.76 -18.16
N GLU A 17 19.73 11.09 -19.30
CA GLU A 17 18.82 9.97 -19.56
C GLU A 17 19.16 8.75 -18.68
N GLU A 18 20.45 8.46 -18.52
CA GLU A 18 20.94 7.43 -17.61
C GLU A 18 20.54 7.72 -16.14
N LYS A 19 20.74 8.96 -15.68
CA LYS A 19 20.36 9.38 -14.32
C LYS A 19 18.84 9.31 -14.10
N SER A 20 18.03 9.68 -15.09
CA SER A 20 16.56 9.53 -15.03
C SER A 20 16.13 8.07 -14.97
N THR A 21 16.78 7.21 -15.74
CA THR A 21 16.49 5.76 -15.76
C THR A 21 16.80 5.12 -14.41
N ILE A 22 17.95 5.45 -13.80
CA ILE A 22 18.34 4.96 -12.48
C ILE A 22 17.35 5.41 -11.41
N ARG A 23 16.85 6.65 -11.44
CA ARG A 23 15.86 7.16 -10.48
C ARG A 23 14.51 6.46 -10.60
N ARG A 24 14.04 6.21 -11.82
CA ARG A 24 12.81 5.44 -12.06
C ARG A 24 12.92 4.01 -11.55
N PHE A 25 14.07 3.38 -11.81
CA PHE A 25 14.35 2.05 -11.30
C PHE A 25 14.48 2.03 -9.76
N ALA A 26 15.09 3.05 -9.16
CA ALA A 26 15.13 3.21 -7.71
C ALA A 26 13.74 3.33 -7.09
N MET A 27 12.85 4.15 -7.68
CA MET A 27 11.45 4.27 -7.23
C MET A 27 10.68 2.97 -7.37
N PHE A 28 10.85 2.28 -8.50
CA PHE A 28 10.30 0.95 -8.69
C PHE A 28 10.76 -0.03 -7.60
N MET A 29 12.08 -0.09 -7.35
CA MET A 29 12.65 -0.99 -6.36
C MET A 29 12.25 -0.64 -4.93
N ALA A 30 12.14 0.64 -4.58
CA ALA A 30 11.62 1.09 -3.29
C ALA A 30 10.21 0.54 -3.08
N GLY A 31 9.26 0.80 -4.00
CA GLY A 31 7.90 0.26 -3.93
C GLY A 31 7.84 -1.27 -3.96
N PHE A 32 8.72 -1.92 -4.74
CA PHE A 32 8.81 -3.39 -4.83
C PHE A 32 9.33 -4.04 -3.55
N SER A 33 10.17 -3.34 -2.79
CA SER A 33 10.73 -3.79 -1.52
C SER A 33 9.85 -3.48 -0.31
N LEU A 34 9.04 -2.42 -0.39
CA LEU A 34 8.31 -1.82 0.72
C LEU A 34 7.46 -2.83 1.51
N LEU A 35 6.59 -3.56 0.81
CA LEU A 35 5.61 -4.46 1.43
C LEU A 35 6.14 -5.87 1.66
N GLN A 36 7.42 -6.16 1.38
CA GLN A 36 7.94 -7.53 1.43
C GLN A 36 7.83 -8.16 2.82
N THR A 37 8.15 -7.40 3.88
CA THR A 37 7.98 -7.85 5.27
C THR A 37 6.53 -8.20 5.58
N LEU A 38 5.59 -7.36 5.14
CA LEU A 38 4.16 -7.60 5.29
C LEU A 38 3.72 -8.86 4.53
N ARG A 39 4.24 -9.08 3.32
CA ARG A 39 3.99 -10.31 2.56
C ARG A 39 4.52 -11.53 3.30
N VAL A 40 5.70 -11.48 3.91
CA VAL A 40 6.23 -12.60 4.72
C VAL A 40 5.24 -12.96 5.84
N ALA A 41 4.72 -11.97 6.56
CA ALA A 41 3.78 -12.21 7.65
C ALA A 41 2.47 -12.84 7.17
N ILE A 42 1.91 -12.33 6.06
CA ILE A 42 0.58 -12.73 5.59
C ILE A 42 0.65 -14.01 4.75
N THR A 43 1.47 -14.03 3.70
CA THR A 43 1.50 -15.17 2.76
C THR A 43 2.20 -16.37 3.36
N ALA A 44 3.29 -16.15 4.11
CA ALA A 44 4.02 -17.20 4.81
C ALA A 44 3.44 -17.55 6.18
N GLY A 45 2.47 -16.77 6.68
CA GLY A 45 1.87 -16.94 8.01
C GLY A 45 1.34 -18.36 8.26
N ARG A 46 0.64 -18.94 7.28
CA ARG A 46 0.11 -20.32 7.37
C ARG A 46 1.18 -21.42 7.52
N PHE A 47 2.42 -21.13 7.14
CA PHE A 47 3.55 -22.03 7.29
C PHE A 47 4.31 -21.73 8.60
N ALA A 48 4.43 -20.44 8.95
CA ALA A 48 5.06 -19.98 10.17
C ALA A 48 4.37 -20.49 11.45
N VAL A 49 3.03 -20.64 11.45
CA VAL A 49 2.28 -21.22 12.57
C VAL A 49 2.75 -22.63 12.96
N VAL A 50 3.13 -23.46 11.98
CA VAL A 50 3.64 -24.81 12.23
C VAL A 50 4.96 -24.74 12.99
N ARG A 51 5.83 -23.80 12.60
CA ARG A 51 7.11 -23.54 13.27
C ARG A 51 6.97 -23.12 14.74
N PHE A 52 5.91 -22.38 15.08
CA PHE A 52 5.68 -21.88 16.44
C PHE A 52 4.83 -22.82 17.32
N GLY A 53 4.39 -23.95 16.77
CA GLY A 53 3.52 -24.91 17.45
C GLY A 53 2.13 -24.35 17.75
N ILE A 54 1.60 -23.49 16.88
CA ILE A 54 0.27 -22.91 17.03
C ILE A 54 -0.77 -23.91 16.49
N PRO A 55 -1.85 -24.22 17.25
CA PRO A 55 -2.91 -25.11 16.78
C PRO A 55 -3.54 -24.63 15.47
N SER A 56 -3.89 -25.57 14.57
CA SER A 56 -4.42 -25.25 13.24
C SER A 56 -5.70 -24.40 13.26
N GLY A 57 -6.52 -24.51 14.31
CA GLY A 57 -7.71 -23.68 14.50
C GLY A 57 -7.43 -22.20 14.82
N GLN A 58 -6.19 -21.84 15.14
CA GLN A 58 -5.80 -20.47 15.54
C GLN A 58 -4.99 -19.74 14.46
N ILE A 59 -4.81 -20.34 13.28
CA ILE A 59 -4.01 -19.76 12.18
C ILE A 59 -4.58 -18.41 11.74
N GLY A 60 -5.90 -18.31 11.58
CA GLY A 60 -6.56 -17.05 11.19
C GLY A 60 -6.33 -15.94 12.21
N ILE A 61 -6.45 -16.24 13.50
CA ILE A 61 -6.22 -15.28 14.59
C ILE A 61 -4.75 -14.83 14.59
N PHE A 62 -3.82 -15.76 14.40
CA PHE A 62 -2.39 -15.45 14.29
C PHE A 62 -2.10 -14.48 13.14
N ILE A 63 -2.55 -14.80 11.93
CA ILE A 63 -2.31 -13.97 10.73
C ILE A 63 -2.94 -12.59 10.91
N ASN A 64 -4.20 -12.53 11.35
CA ASN A 64 -4.91 -11.27 11.53
C ASN A 64 -4.28 -10.39 12.62
N SER A 65 -3.86 -10.98 13.74
CA SER A 65 -3.19 -10.25 14.81
C SER A 65 -1.88 -9.64 14.34
N ILE A 66 -1.06 -10.41 13.61
CA ILE A 66 0.21 -9.89 13.08
C ILE A 66 -0.07 -8.81 12.03
N HIS A 67 -0.99 -9.05 11.10
CA HIS A 67 -1.34 -8.10 10.04
C HIS A 67 -1.77 -6.74 10.61
N HIS A 68 -2.74 -6.72 11.54
CA HIS A 68 -3.22 -5.47 12.13
C HIS A 68 -2.12 -4.70 12.87
N SER A 69 -1.30 -5.39 13.65
CA SER A 69 -0.21 -4.74 14.38
C SER A 69 0.89 -4.22 13.45
N MET A 70 1.16 -4.93 12.35
CA MET A 70 2.07 -4.45 11.31
C MET A 70 1.52 -3.21 10.60
N GLU A 71 0.30 -3.27 10.04
CA GLU A 71 -0.33 -2.11 9.37
C GLU A 71 -0.28 -0.88 10.27
N THR A 72 -0.77 -1.02 11.51
CA THR A 72 -0.77 0.09 12.49
C THR A 72 0.63 0.66 12.74
N ALA A 73 1.65 -0.19 12.83
CA ALA A 73 3.04 0.27 13.00
C ALA A 73 3.59 0.96 11.75
N GLY A 74 3.21 0.48 10.55
CA GLY A 74 3.50 1.12 9.27
C GLY A 74 2.86 2.50 9.19
N ASP A 75 1.58 2.63 9.54
CA ASP A 75 0.85 3.91 9.58
C ASP A 75 1.53 4.91 10.53
N VAL A 76 1.93 4.45 11.71
CA VAL A 76 2.69 5.28 12.66
C VAL A 76 4.01 5.74 12.05
N GLY A 77 4.75 4.86 11.36
CA GLY A 77 5.96 5.22 10.63
C GLY A 77 5.71 6.29 9.57
N LEU A 78 4.67 6.10 8.74
CA LEU A 78 4.28 7.04 7.70
C LEU A 78 3.89 8.39 8.30
N PHE A 79 3.15 8.42 9.41
CA PHE A 79 2.76 9.64 10.08
C PHE A 79 3.96 10.38 10.65
N LEU A 80 4.85 9.68 11.36
CA LEU A 80 6.05 10.29 11.94
C LEU A 80 6.94 10.93 10.86
N MET A 81 7.19 10.21 9.76
CA MET A 81 7.99 10.74 8.67
C MET A 81 7.29 11.88 7.93
N SER A 82 5.97 11.79 7.72
CA SER A 82 5.22 12.85 7.07
C SER A 82 5.22 14.13 7.92
N LEU A 83 5.08 14.01 9.24
CA LEU A 83 5.21 15.14 10.16
C LEU A 83 6.62 15.74 10.12
N TYR A 84 7.66 14.91 10.06
CA TYR A 84 9.04 15.39 9.84
C TYR A 84 9.16 16.19 8.54
N VAL A 85 8.65 15.68 7.42
CA VAL A 85 8.69 16.36 6.11
C VAL A 85 7.91 17.69 6.13
N LEU A 86 6.78 17.74 6.83
CA LEU A 86 5.90 18.91 6.86
C LEU A 86 6.39 20.03 7.78
N PHE A 87 7.02 19.68 8.91
CA PHE A 87 7.35 20.64 9.97
C PHE A 87 8.84 20.86 10.20
N SER A 88 9.73 20.03 9.64
CA SER A 88 11.18 20.23 9.77
C SER A 88 11.68 21.30 8.78
N ASP A 89 12.69 22.06 9.21
CA ASP A 89 13.45 22.95 8.33
C ASP A 89 14.16 22.11 7.27
N ARG A 90 13.60 22.12 6.06
CA ARG A 90 14.01 21.26 4.96
C ARG A 90 15.46 21.54 4.55
N ASN A 91 16.32 20.56 4.81
CA ASN A 91 17.67 20.50 4.28
C ASN A 91 17.77 19.31 3.34
N LYS A 92 17.99 19.55 2.04
CA LYS A 92 18.08 18.50 1.02
C LYS A 92 19.07 17.40 1.41
N THR A 93 20.22 17.77 1.99
CA THR A 93 21.22 16.80 2.43
C THR A 93 20.70 15.93 3.58
N ALA A 94 19.99 16.52 4.54
CA ALA A 94 19.38 15.77 5.63
C ALA A 94 18.29 14.83 5.10
N ASP A 95 17.43 15.29 4.19
CA ASP A 95 16.39 14.46 3.58
C ASP A 95 16.99 13.24 2.86
N TYR A 96 18.07 13.42 2.09
CA TYR A 96 18.76 12.31 1.43
C TYR A 96 19.34 11.33 2.43
N ILE A 97 20.03 11.81 3.47
CA ILE A 97 20.60 10.96 4.53
C ILE A 97 19.48 10.17 5.23
N VAL A 98 18.37 10.82 5.58
CA VAL A 98 17.22 10.17 6.20
C VAL A 98 16.63 9.10 5.28
N SER A 99 16.46 9.37 3.99
CA SER A 99 15.93 8.40 3.03
C SER A 99 16.83 7.18 2.83
N VAL A 100 18.14 7.40 2.70
CA VAL A 100 19.12 6.32 2.58
C VAL A 100 19.14 5.50 3.86
N THR A 101 19.06 6.15 5.02
CA THR A 101 19.00 5.46 6.31
C THR A 101 17.73 4.64 6.45
N ALA A 102 16.57 5.14 6.00
CA ALA A 102 15.30 4.43 6.06
C ALA A 102 15.32 3.14 5.22
N ILE A 103 15.76 3.22 3.97
CA ILE A 103 15.78 2.05 3.07
C ILE A 103 16.86 1.02 3.46
N TRP A 104 18.01 1.45 3.96
CA TRP A 104 19.00 0.53 4.55
C TRP A 104 18.49 -0.08 5.86
N GLY A 105 17.74 0.69 6.65
CA GLY A 105 17.04 0.19 7.84
C GLY A 105 16.10 -0.96 7.51
N LEU A 106 15.34 -0.86 6.42
CA LEU A 106 14.48 -1.95 5.93
C LEU A 106 15.27 -3.21 5.59
N PHE A 107 16.40 -3.07 4.90
CA PHE A 107 17.28 -4.19 4.61
C PHE A 107 17.78 -4.86 5.90
N MET A 108 18.25 -4.08 6.87
CA MET A 108 18.73 -4.59 8.16
C MET A 108 17.63 -5.31 8.95
N MET A 109 16.38 -4.81 8.90
CA MET A 109 15.24 -5.47 9.53
C MET A 109 14.91 -6.81 8.86
N ASN A 110 15.04 -6.91 7.53
CA ASN A 110 14.88 -8.18 6.83
C ASN A 110 15.97 -9.20 7.17
N LEU A 111 17.22 -8.76 7.37
CA LEU A 111 18.28 -9.64 7.88
C LEU A 111 17.99 -10.10 9.32
N LEU A 112 17.52 -9.19 10.18
CA LEU A 112 17.13 -9.52 11.54
C LEU A 112 15.96 -10.51 11.57
N LEU A 113 15.04 -10.44 10.60
CA LEU A 113 13.91 -11.36 10.48
C LEU A 113 14.37 -12.80 10.20
N ILE A 114 15.46 -13.00 9.45
CA ILE A 114 16.07 -14.33 9.26
C ILE A 114 16.49 -14.91 10.61
N VAL A 115 17.17 -14.10 11.42
CA VAL A 115 17.59 -14.50 12.78
C VAL A 115 16.37 -14.78 13.65
N ALA A 116 15.38 -13.88 13.64
CA ALA A 116 14.20 -13.97 14.48
C ALA A 116 13.35 -15.23 14.21
N TYR A 117 13.26 -15.64 12.95
CA TYR A 117 12.55 -16.87 12.58
C TYR A 117 13.36 -18.15 12.85
N SER A 118 14.69 -18.06 12.78
CA SER A 118 15.58 -19.23 12.95
C SER A 118 15.84 -19.61 14.41
N VAL A 119 15.83 -18.63 15.33
CA VAL A 119 16.20 -18.83 16.74
C VAL A 119 15.04 -19.41 17.58
N GLY A 120 15.37 -20.12 18.66
CA GLY A 120 14.42 -20.55 19.69
C GLY A 120 14.06 -22.04 19.70
N GLY A 121 14.94 -22.91 19.17
CA GLY A 121 14.76 -24.37 19.20
C GLY A 121 13.49 -24.82 18.45
N GLU A 122 12.90 -25.95 18.83
CA GLU A 122 11.76 -26.56 18.11
C GLU A 122 10.50 -25.67 18.05
N ARG A 123 10.26 -24.82 19.07
CA ARG A 123 9.06 -23.96 19.13
C ARG A 123 9.27 -22.49 18.77
N GLY A 124 10.53 -22.05 18.63
CA GLY A 124 10.88 -20.73 18.13
C GLY A 124 10.51 -19.61 19.09
N CYS A 125 11.17 -18.46 18.95
CA CYS A 125 10.83 -17.29 19.75
C CYS A 125 9.73 -16.46 19.06
N LEU A 126 8.47 -16.87 19.23
CA LEU A 126 7.33 -16.24 18.55
C LEU A 126 7.23 -14.73 18.83
N THR A 127 7.42 -14.32 20.08
CA THR A 127 7.35 -12.92 20.48
C THR A 127 8.46 -12.09 19.84
N PHE A 128 9.67 -12.64 19.70
CA PHE A 128 10.76 -11.95 19.03
C PHE A 128 10.50 -11.81 17.52
N TYR A 129 10.07 -12.90 16.86
CA TYR A 129 9.65 -12.86 15.46
C TYR A 129 8.57 -11.80 15.20
N TYR A 130 7.55 -11.76 16.05
CA TYR A 130 6.49 -10.77 15.96
C TYR A 130 7.00 -9.32 16.10
N TRP A 131 7.77 -9.01 17.14
CA TRP A 131 8.24 -7.63 17.34
C TRP A 131 9.19 -7.18 16.24
N VAL A 132 9.99 -8.08 15.68
CA VAL A 132 10.81 -7.77 14.49
C VAL A 132 9.93 -7.45 13.29
N LEU A 133 8.85 -8.19 13.04
CA LEU A 133 7.88 -7.85 11.99
C LEU A 133 7.23 -6.48 12.22
N VAL A 134 6.81 -6.17 13.45
CA VAL A 134 6.17 -4.88 13.79
C VAL A 134 7.15 -3.71 13.62
N ILE A 135 8.39 -3.84 14.09
CA ILE A 135 9.42 -2.80 13.94
C ILE A 135 9.82 -2.62 12.47
N ALA A 136 9.95 -3.72 11.74
CA ALA A 136 10.18 -3.68 10.29
C ALA A 136 9.03 -2.96 9.56
N SER A 137 7.81 -3.12 10.06
CA SER A 137 6.62 -2.44 9.54
C SER A 137 6.69 -0.93 9.70
N LEU A 138 7.05 -0.47 10.91
CA LEU A 138 7.35 0.93 11.18
C LEU A 138 8.43 1.46 10.25
N GLY A 139 9.48 0.67 10.01
CA GLY A 139 10.54 1.00 9.07
C GLY A 139 10.05 1.24 7.64
N PHE A 140 9.09 0.46 7.14
CA PHE A 140 8.60 0.69 5.78
C PHE A 140 7.71 1.92 5.71
N GLY A 141 6.91 2.21 6.74
CA GLY A 141 6.11 3.44 6.76
C GLY A 141 6.99 4.70 6.72
N LEU A 142 8.12 4.67 7.45
CA LEU A 142 9.13 5.73 7.37
C LEU A 142 9.69 5.86 5.95
N ASP A 143 10.06 4.73 5.33
CA ASP A 143 10.61 4.69 3.97
C ASP A 143 9.60 5.17 2.91
N GLU A 144 8.34 4.75 3.01
CA GLU A 144 7.27 5.13 2.08
C GLU A 144 7.15 6.64 1.99
N SER A 145 6.96 7.31 3.12
CA SER A 145 6.74 8.76 3.18
C SER A 145 7.95 9.55 2.67
N ILE A 146 9.18 9.17 3.03
CA ILE A 146 10.37 9.90 2.57
C ILE A 146 10.69 9.61 1.09
N SER A 147 10.46 8.38 0.63
CA SER A 147 10.72 7.98 -0.76
C SER A 147 9.77 8.68 -1.74
N ILE A 148 8.47 8.75 -1.45
CA ILE A 148 7.52 9.52 -2.28
C ILE A 148 7.78 11.04 -2.22
N THR A 149 8.37 11.53 -1.13
CA THR A 149 8.75 12.94 -0.95
C THR A 149 9.95 13.29 -1.84
N ILE A 150 10.97 12.44 -1.88
CA ILE A 150 12.21 12.69 -2.63
C ILE A 150 12.06 12.34 -4.10
N GLY A 151 11.42 11.21 -4.41
CA GLY A 151 11.20 10.73 -5.78
C GLY A 151 9.87 11.19 -6.38
N VAL A 152 9.39 12.37 -5.99
CA VAL A 152 8.06 12.90 -6.32
C VAL A 152 7.71 12.84 -7.82
N ALA A 153 8.69 13.03 -8.72
CA ALA A 153 8.49 12.99 -10.16
C ALA A 153 8.26 11.57 -10.73
N ASP A 154 8.67 10.53 -10.00
CA ASP A 154 8.67 9.14 -10.47
C ASP A 154 7.78 8.24 -9.58
N VAL A 155 6.82 8.82 -8.84
CA VAL A 155 5.89 8.12 -7.93
C VAL A 155 5.07 7.03 -8.65
N ALA A 156 4.80 7.17 -9.94
CA ALA A 156 4.13 6.14 -10.73
C ALA A 156 4.88 4.79 -10.71
N TYR A 157 6.22 4.81 -10.71
CA TYR A 157 7.04 3.60 -10.66
C TYR A 157 7.04 2.95 -9.28
N PHE A 158 6.99 3.76 -8.22
CA PHE A 158 6.79 3.28 -6.85
C PHE A 158 5.43 2.56 -6.72
N GLY A 159 4.37 3.16 -7.27
CA GLY A 159 3.03 2.57 -7.36
C GLY A 159 2.97 1.25 -8.13
N LEU A 160 3.84 1.06 -9.13
CA LEU A 160 3.98 -0.19 -9.87
C LEU A 160 4.71 -1.29 -9.09
N GLY A 161 5.75 -0.94 -8.33
CA GLY A 161 6.52 -1.91 -7.55
C GLY A 161 5.65 -2.63 -6.51
N MET A 162 4.78 -1.91 -5.82
CA MET A 162 3.95 -2.45 -4.73
C MET A 162 3.11 -3.69 -5.10
N PRO A 163 2.23 -3.67 -6.13
CA PRO A 163 1.44 -4.85 -6.49
C PRO A 163 2.30 -5.99 -7.07
N LEU A 164 3.38 -5.70 -7.80
CA LEU A 164 4.27 -6.73 -8.34
C LEU A 164 4.98 -7.52 -7.23
N SER A 165 5.27 -6.91 -6.08
CA SER A 165 5.82 -7.60 -4.92
C SER A 165 4.92 -8.76 -4.45
N GLY A 166 3.60 -8.56 -4.48
CA GLY A 166 2.61 -9.57 -4.10
C GLY A 166 2.55 -10.72 -5.10
N ILE A 167 2.60 -10.41 -6.40
CA ILE A 167 2.68 -11.42 -7.47
C ILE A 167 3.95 -12.26 -7.31
N MET A 168 5.10 -11.62 -7.03
CA MET A 168 6.36 -12.32 -6.79
C MET A 168 6.25 -13.30 -5.62
N ALA A 169 5.70 -12.88 -4.48
CA ALA A 169 5.52 -13.75 -3.31
C ALA A 169 4.63 -14.97 -3.62
N CYS A 170 3.53 -14.74 -4.36
CA CYS A 170 2.62 -15.81 -4.81
C CYS A 170 3.32 -16.80 -5.73
N LEU A 171 4.04 -16.32 -6.76
CA LEU A 171 4.78 -17.16 -7.68
C LEU A 171 5.88 -17.95 -6.98
N TYR A 172 6.61 -17.32 -6.05
CA TYR A 172 7.61 -18.02 -5.25
C TYR A 172 7.00 -19.18 -4.46
N HIS A 173 5.87 -18.99 -3.78
CA HIS A 173 5.20 -20.07 -3.04
C HIS A 173 4.74 -21.19 -3.96
N ALA A 174 4.12 -20.85 -5.10
CA ALA A 174 3.65 -21.84 -6.06
C ALA A 174 4.80 -22.70 -6.62
N VAL A 175 5.90 -22.05 -7.02
CA VAL A 175 7.09 -22.73 -7.55
C VAL A 175 7.77 -23.56 -6.46
N TYR A 176 7.91 -23.02 -5.25
CA TYR A 176 8.52 -23.73 -4.13
C TYR A 176 7.76 -25.01 -3.77
N LEU A 177 6.44 -24.91 -3.62
CA LEU A 177 5.60 -26.07 -3.26
C LEU A 177 5.60 -27.13 -4.35
N TYR A 178 5.55 -26.72 -5.64
CA TYR A 178 5.66 -27.66 -6.76
C TYR A 178 6.96 -28.48 -6.71
N PHE A 179 8.09 -27.84 -6.45
CA PHE A 179 9.37 -28.55 -6.35
C PHE A 179 9.51 -29.35 -5.06
N ALA A 180 9.03 -28.82 -3.93
CA ALA A 180 9.03 -29.53 -2.66
C ALA A 180 8.23 -30.84 -2.72
N GLU A 181 7.07 -30.84 -3.38
CA GLU A 181 6.27 -32.04 -3.61
C GLU A 181 6.97 -32.99 -4.61
N LYS A 182 7.48 -32.46 -5.73
CA LYS A 182 8.14 -33.26 -6.76
C LYS A 182 9.41 -33.96 -6.27
N PHE A 183 10.20 -33.29 -5.43
CA PHE A 183 11.47 -33.79 -4.92
C PHE A 183 11.41 -34.28 -3.46
N GLN A 184 10.23 -34.27 -2.84
CA GLN A 184 9.99 -34.73 -1.47
C GLN A 184 10.92 -34.07 -0.44
N TRP A 185 11.00 -32.73 -0.46
CA TRP A 185 11.84 -31.99 0.48
C TRP A 185 11.34 -32.11 1.93
N SER A 186 12.26 -32.37 2.86
CA SER A 186 11.97 -32.30 4.30
C SER A 186 11.81 -30.86 4.77
N ASP A 187 11.06 -30.66 5.86
CA ASP A 187 10.85 -29.34 6.50
C ASP A 187 10.36 -28.24 5.55
N THR A 188 9.52 -28.63 4.57
CA THR A 188 8.98 -27.75 3.53
C THR A 188 8.40 -26.45 4.12
N TYR A 189 7.67 -26.51 5.23
CA TYR A 189 7.05 -25.34 5.87
C TYR A 189 8.05 -24.40 6.57
N PHE A 190 9.18 -24.91 7.05
CA PHE A 190 10.22 -24.05 7.62
C PHE A 190 10.95 -23.31 6.50
N TRP A 191 11.41 -24.05 5.50
CA TRP A 191 12.24 -23.53 4.42
C TRP A 191 11.49 -22.60 3.46
N ILE A 192 10.18 -22.81 3.24
CA ILE A 192 9.40 -21.88 2.41
C ILE A 192 9.37 -20.46 3.02
N VAL A 193 9.24 -20.35 4.34
CA VAL A 193 9.24 -19.06 5.05
C VAL A 193 10.63 -18.44 5.04
N ILE A 194 11.67 -19.22 5.35
CA ILE A 194 13.06 -18.76 5.26
C ILE A 194 13.37 -18.22 3.85
N GLY A 195 13.02 -18.96 2.80
CA GLY A 195 13.27 -18.52 1.44
C GLY A 195 12.52 -17.24 1.07
N GLN A 196 11.29 -17.02 1.59
CA GLN A 196 10.60 -15.75 1.39
C GLN A 196 11.31 -14.60 2.10
N ILE A 197 11.79 -14.81 3.34
CA ILE A 197 12.55 -13.79 4.08
C ILE A 197 13.87 -13.49 3.35
N VAL A 198 14.55 -14.50 2.82
CA VAL A 198 15.78 -14.31 2.03
C VAL A 198 15.50 -13.49 0.77
N ILE A 199 14.42 -13.79 0.03
CA ILE A 199 14.01 -12.99 -1.12
C ILE A 199 13.71 -11.55 -0.70
N SER A 200 13.00 -11.35 0.41
CA SER A 200 12.75 -10.00 0.98
C SER A 200 14.04 -9.25 1.29
N ALA A 201 15.02 -9.90 1.91
CA ALA A 201 16.33 -9.33 2.21
C ALA A 201 17.12 -8.98 0.93
N LEU A 202 17.11 -9.86 -0.08
CA LEU A 202 17.80 -9.59 -1.35
C LEU A 202 17.16 -8.42 -2.10
N VAL A 203 15.82 -8.40 -2.18
CA VAL A 203 15.08 -7.32 -2.84
C VAL A 203 15.30 -5.98 -2.15
N SER A 204 15.21 -5.92 -0.81
CA SER A 204 15.47 -4.69 -0.05
C SER A 204 16.94 -4.26 -0.11
N GLY A 205 17.89 -5.20 -0.16
CA GLY A 205 19.31 -4.88 -0.36
C GLY A 205 19.59 -4.26 -1.73
N ILE A 206 19.02 -4.82 -2.81
CA ILE A 206 19.11 -4.23 -4.16
C ILE A 206 18.45 -2.86 -4.17
N ALA A 207 17.26 -2.71 -3.56
CA ALA A 207 16.57 -1.42 -3.47
C ALA A 207 17.44 -0.38 -2.76
N ALA A 208 18.05 -0.72 -1.62
CA ALA A 208 18.92 0.19 -0.88
C ALA A 208 20.16 0.62 -1.68
N ILE A 209 20.81 -0.31 -2.40
CA ILE A 209 21.96 -0.01 -3.25
C ILE A 209 21.56 0.95 -4.37
N VAL A 210 20.50 0.61 -5.13
CA VAL A 210 20.03 1.40 -6.27
C VAL A 210 19.54 2.78 -5.81
N TRP A 211 18.84 2.86 -4.68
CA TRP A 211 18.40 4.12 -4.09
C TRP A 211 19.57 5.01 -3.70
N THR A 212 20.59 4.43 -3.07
CA THR A 212 21.83 5.14 -2.72
C THR A 212 22.49 5.68 -3.98
N ILE A 213 22.64 4.88 -5.04
CA ILE A 213 23.23 5.36 -6.31
C ILE A 213 22.39 6.48 -6.94
N ALA A 214 21.06 6.40 -6.86
CA ALA A 214 20.15 7.35 -7.50
C ALA A 214 20.09 8.73 -6.80
N TYR A 215 20.22 8.74 -5.47
CA TYR A 215 19.92 9.91 -4.63
C TYR A 215 21.06 10.36 -3.71
N TRP A 216 22.12 9.57 -3.54
CA TRP A 216 23.30 9.98 -2.77
C TRP A 216 24.20 10.90 -3.59
N ASP A 217 24.32 12.15 -3.14
CA ASP A 217 25.27 13.13 -3.69
C ASP A 217 26.21 13.63 -2.58
N PRO A 218 27.37 12.98 -2.38
CA PRO A 218 28.26 13.22 -1.22
C PRO A 218 29.01 14.55 -1.26
N GLY A 219 28.92 15.33 -2.32
CA GLY A 219 29.55 16.64 -2.40
C GLY A 219 28.74 17.52 -3.29
N GLY A 220 27.99 18.45 -2.70
CA GLY A 220 27.01 19.37 -3.33
C GLY A 220 27.56 20.20 -4.49
N THR A 221 28.01 19.52 -5.53
CA THR A 221 28.47 20.05 -6.79
C THR A 221 27.29 19.89 -7.72
N GLN A 222 26.29 20.75 -7.52
CA GLN A 222 25.50 21.15 -8.67
C GLN A 222 26.50 21.79 -9.63
N ALA A 223 26.92 21.04 -10.65
CA ALA A 223 27.46 21.62 -11.85
C ALA A 223 26.42 22.62 -12.36
N SER A 224 26.74 23.90 -12.19
CA SER A 224 26.23 24.96 -13.04
C SER A 224 26.52 24.61 -14.50
N GLY A 225 25.47 24.42 -15.31
CA GLY A 225 25.51 24.20 -16.77
C GLY A 225 24.72 22.93 -17.14
N GLU A 226 23.73 22.91 -18.03
CA GLU A 226 23.30 23.77 -19.15
C GLU A 226 21.75 23.70 -19.20
N ALA A 227 20.97 24.79 -19.24
CA ALA A 227 20.81 25.77 -20.31
C ALA A 227 20.36 25.19 -21.66
N THR A 228 19.04 25.12 -21.88
CA THR A 228 18.47 25.56 -23.16
C THR A 228 17.45 26.67 -22.90
N THR A 229 17.90 27.89 -23.27
CA THR A 229 17.17 29.13 -23.59
C THR A 229 16.17 29.70 -22.58
N SER A 230 16.69 30.40 -21.56
CA SER A 230 16.30 31.75 -21.08
C SER A 230 17.01 32.02 -19.73
N PRO A 231 17.50 33.25 -19.44
CA PRO A 231 18.35 33.49 -18.28
C PRO A 231 17.58 33.34 -16.95
N PRO A 232 18.16 32.67 -15.94
CA PRO A 232 17.53 32.52 -14.63
C PRO A 232 17.81 33.75 -13.77
N SER A 233 16.76 34.50 -13.45
CA SER A 233 16.77 35.41 -12.30
C SER A 233 16.40 34.61 -11.04
N GLY A 234 17.38 34.35 -10.18
CA GLY A 234 17.17 34.04 -8.77
C GLY A 234 17.59 32.64 -8.30
N PRO A 235 17.88 32.50 -6.98
CA PRO A 235 18.30 31.24 -6.36
C PRO A 235 17.19 30.20 -6.53
N SER A 236 17.57 28.91 -6.55
CA SER A 236 16.68 27.75 -6.64
C SER A 236 15.54 27.84 -5.62
N GLN A 237 14.43 28.46 -6.02
CA GLN A 237 13.30 28.72 -5.13
C GLN A 237 12.56 27.40 -4.90
N GLY A 238 12.40 27.03 -3.63
CA GLY A 238 11.40 26.06 -3.23
C GLY A 238 10.01 26.44 -3.76
N PRO A 239 9.03 25.53 -3.68
CA PRO A 239 7.71 25.76 -4.26
C PRO A 239 7.11 27.08 -3.74
N LYS A 240 6.74 27.98 -4.67
CA LYS A 240 6.25 29.33 -4.35
C LYS A 240 4.88 29.25 -3.67
N GLY A 241 4.71 30.02 -2.60
CA GLY A 241 3.46 30.12 -1.85
C GLY A 241 3.38 29.18 -0.63
N GLY A 242 2.53 29.55 0.33
CA GLY A 242 2.32 28.74 1.53
C GLY A 242 1.74 27.36 1.20
N LEU A 243 2.06 26.36 2.03
CA LEU A 243 1.61 24.96 1.85
C LEU A 243 0.11 24.85 1.55
N TRP A 244 -0.72 25.60 2.28
CA TRP A 244 -2.18 25.56 2.10
C TRP A 244 -2.66 26.11 0.75
N THR A 245 -1.98 27.12 0.21
CA THR A 245 -2.28 27.62 -1.15
C THR A 245 -1.91 26.58 -2.20
N ARG A 246 -0.77 25.90 -2.02
CA ARG A 246 -0.33 24.81 -2.90
C ARG A 246 -1.28 23.61 -2.82
N ALA A 247 -1.71 23.24 -1.62
CA ALA A 247 -2.74 22.22 -1.40
C ALA A 247 -4.08 22.60 -2.06
N GLY A 248 -4.46 23.87 -2.02
CA GLY A 248 -5.63 24.39 -2.74
C GLY A 248 -5.54 24.14 -4.26
N ASN A 249 -4.36 24.30 -4.85
CA ASN A 249 -4.16 24.02 -6.28
C ASN A 249 -4.20 22.53 -6.61
N ALA A 250 -3.88 21.66 -5.65
CA ALA A 250 -3.87 20.20 -5.81
C ALA A 250 -5.10 19.50 -5.21
N ILE A 251 -6.12 20.25 -4.79
CA ILE A 251 -7.24 19.71 -4.01
C ILE A 251 -8.00 18.61 -4.75
N SER A 252 -8.14 18.71 -6.07
CA SER A 252 -8.76 17.65 -6.87
C SER A 252 -7.96 16.35 -6.79
N ASN A 253 -6.63 16.42 -6.87
CA ASN A 253 -5.76 15.26 -6.78
C ASN A 253 -5.84 14.65 -5.38
N MET A 254 -5.74 15.49 -4.35
CA MET A 254 -5.78 15.04 -2.95
C MET A 254 -7.11 14.37 -2.60
N LEU A 255 -8.24 14.97 -2.98
CA LEU A 255 -9.55 14.38 -2.77
C LEU A 255 -9.73 13.08 -3.56
N MET A 256 -9.18 12.99 -4.77
CA MET A 256 -9.22 11.77 -5.57
C MET A 256 -8.44 10.63 -4.90
N CYS A 257 -7.25 10.92 -4.37
CA CYS A 257 -6.48 9.95 -3.60
C CYS A 257 -7.23 9.51 -2.34
N LEU A 258 -7.73 10.48 -1.56
CA LEU A 258 -8.48 10.22 -0.33
C LEU A 258 -9.73 9.38 -0.60
N CYS A 259 -10.56 9.72 -1.57
CA CYS A 259 -11.74 8.92 -1.92
C CYS A 259 -11.37 7.53 -2.45
N GLY A 260 -10.32 7.44 -3.28
CA GLY A 260 -9.80 6.17 -3.80
C GLY A 260 -9.40 5.25 -2.65
N MET A 261 -8.46 5.69 -1.81
CA MET A 261 -7.92 4.90 -0.70
C MET A 261 -8.95 4.64 0.39
N SER A 262 -9.71 5.63 0.85
CA SER A 262 -10.53 5.43 2.05
C SER A 262 -11.78 4.59 1.79
N CYS A 263 -12.46 4.78 0.65
CA CYS A 263 -13.75 4.14 0.45
C CYS A 263 -13.65 2.61 0.31
N ILE A 264 -12.55 2.05 -0.20
CA ILE A 264 -12.41 0.60 -0.41
C ILE A 264 -12.39 -0.15 0.92
N TYR A 265 -11.71 0.40 1.93
CA TYR A 265 -11.47 -0.27 3.21
C TYR A 265 -12.73 -0.42 4.07
N ALA A 266 -13.81 0.31 3.75
CA ALA A 266 -15.12 0.04 4.34
C ALA A 266 -15.74 -1.28 3.84
N PHE A 267 -15.32 -1.78 2.68
CA PHE A 267 -15.95 -2.91 1.98
C PHE A 267 -15.01 -4.08 1.73
N TYR A 268 -13.76 -3.86 1.37
CA TYR A 268 -12.80 -4.91 1.08
C TYR A 268 -11.64 -4.84 2.08
N PRO A 269 -11.19 -5.99 2.65
CA PRO A 269 -11.69 -7.36 2.40
C PRO A 269 -12.91 -7.75 3.27
N ALA A 270 -13.32 -6.91 4.22
CA ALA A 270 -14.22 -7.32 5.30
C ALA A 270 -15.66 -7.69 4.86
N ILE A 271 -16.18 -7.06 3.79
CA ILE A 271 -17.50 -7.34 3.20
C ILE A 271 -17.37 -8.17 1.93
N ALA A 272 -16.76 -7.62 0.89
CA ALA A 272 -16.54 -8.33 -0.37
C ALA A 272 -15.14 -8.96 -0.39
N PRO A 273 -14.97 -10.22 -0.83
CA PRO A 273 -15.99 -11.14 -1.34
C PRO A 273 -16.71 -11.97 -0.26
N TYR A 274 -16.14 -12.05 0.94
CA TYR A 274 -16.45 -13.11 1.91
C TYR A 274 -17.85 -13.11 2.53
N GLN A 275 -18.58 -12.00 2.51
CA GLN A 275 -19.97 -11.96 2.97
C GLN A 275 -20.96 -12.51 1.93
N PHE A 276 -20.52 -12.70 0.69
CA PHE A 276 -21.40 -13.06 -0.42
C PHE A 276 -21.18 -14.48 -0.98
N VAL A 277 -19.98 -15.04 -0.81
CA VAL A 277 -19.60 -16.35 -1.35
C VAL A 277 -18.86 -17.19 -0.31
N SER A 278 -18.69 -18.49 -0.58
CA SER A 278 -17.93 -19.38 0.30
C SER A 278 -16.46 -18.92 0.43
N PRO A 279 -15.77 -19.25 1.53
CA PRO A 279 -14.35 -18.91 1.72
C PRO A 279 -13.45 -19.37 0.56
N GLU A 280 -13.70 -20.54 -0.03
CA GLU A 280 -12.91 -21.04 -1.18
C GLU A 280 -13.10 -20.16 -2.41
N ALA A 281 -14.36 -19.78 -2.70
CA ALA A 281 -14.68 -18.87 -3.80
C ALA A 281 -14.11 -17.46 -3.55
N GLY A 282 -14.17 -16.98 -2.30
CA GLY A 282 -13.56 -15.71 -1.89
C GLY A 282 -12.05 -15.71 -2.12
N HIS A 283 -11.36 -16.78 -1.72
CA HIS A 283 -9.93 -16.94 -1.96
C HIS A 283 -9.56 -16.92 -3.46
N LEU A 284 -10.37 -17.54 -4.33
CA LEU A 284 -10.16 -17.47 -5.78
C LEU A 284 -10.31 -16.03 -6.31
N ILE A 285 -11.25 -15.26 -5.77
CA ILE A 285 -11.42 -13.84 -6.11
C ILE A 285 -10.19 -13.03 -5.66
N ASP A 286 -9.70 -13.24 -4.43
CA ASP A 286 -8.50 -12.55 -3.93
C ASP A 286 -7.26 -12.88 -4.75
N LEU A 287 -7.12 -14.12 -5.23
CA LEU A 287 -6.05 -14.50 -6.15
C LEU A 287 -6.17 -13.75 -7.48
N ALA A 288 -7.38 -13.62 -8.04
CA ALA A 288 -7.59 -12.84 -9.25
C ALA A 288 -7.33 -11.34 -9.04
N LEU A 289 -7.69 -10.80 -7.87
CA LEU A 289 -7.40 -9.41 -7.48
C LEU A 289 -5.91 -9.12 -7.43
N LEU A 290 -5.10 -10.07 -6.97
CA LEU A 290 -3.64 -9.91 -6.91
C LEU A 290 -3.05 -9.55 -8.29
N PHE A 291 -3.51 -10.20 -9.35
CA PHE A 291 -3.04 -9.93 -10.71
C PHE A 291 -3.72 -8.71 -11.33
N THR A 292 -5.03 -8.55 -11.15
CA THR A 292 -5.79 -7.45 -11.76
C THR A 292 -5.46 -6.08 -11.16
N SER A 293 -5.12 -6.03 -9.87
CA SER A 293 -4.70 -4.78 -9.19
C SER A 293 -3.37 -4.22 -9.69
N ALA A 294 -2.52 -5.03 -10.33
CA ALA A 294 -1.28 -4.54 -10.94
C ALA A 294 -1.53 -3.77 -12.25
N ILE A 295 -2.69 -3.99 -12.90
CA ILE A 295 -2.99 -3.44 -14.23
C ILE A 295 -3.07 -1.91 -14.20
N PRO A 296 -3.82 -1.25 -13.29
CA PRO A 296 -3.86 0.21 -13.22
C PRO A 296 -2.48 0.84 -13.03
N SER A 297 -1.69 0.33 -12.08
CA SER A 297 -0.34 0.85 -11.81
C SER A 297 0.60 0.68 -13.01
N LEU A 298 0.50 -0.45 -13.72
CA LEU A 298 1.27 -0.68 -14.95
C LEU A 298 0.88 0.31 -16.04
N VAL A 299 -0.41 0.52 -16.26
CA VAL A 299 -0.91 1.48 -17.26
C VAL A 299 -0.46 2.89 -16.92
N ILE A 300 -0.58 3.32 -15.66
CA ILE A 300 -0.15 4.66 -15.23
C ILE A 300 1.36 4.84 -15.45
N ALA A 301 2.19 3.89 -15.01
CA ALA A 301 3.63 3.95 -15.22
C ALA A 301 4.02 3.96 -16.71
N ALA A 302 3.32 3.16 -17.54
CA ALA A 302 3.51 3.14 -18.98
C ALA A 302 3.13 4.48 -19.64
N VAL A 303 2.04 5.12 -19.20
CA VAL A 303 1.64 6.43 -19.71
C VAL A 303 2.66 7.50 -19.30
N CYS A 304 3.16 7.49 -18.06
CA CYS A 304 4.23 8.40 -17.62
C CYS A 304 5.56 8.19 -18.38
N SER A 305 5.85 6.96 -18.83
CA SER A 305 7.11 6.62 -19.47
C SER A 305 7.10 6.85 -20.98
N TRP A 306 6.03 6.46 -21.66
CA TRP A 306 5.94 6.46 -23.13
C TRP A 306 5.26 7.69 -23.70
N THR A 307 4.54 8.46 -22.87
CA THR A 307 3.84 9.65 -23.33
C THR A 307 4.32 10.89 -22.58
N THR A 308 4.23 12.03 -23.24
CA THR A 308 4.40 13.34 -22.56
C THR A 308 3.15 13.76 -21.78
N LYS A 309 2.08 12.95 -21.82
CA LYS A 309 0.74 13.26 -21.33
C LYS A 309 0.36 12.54 -20.04
N GLY A 310 1.33 12.04 -19.28
CA GLY A 310 1.09 11.37 -18.00
C GLY A 310 0.48 12.25 -16.91
N PRO A 311 -0.05 11.62 -15.83
CA PRO A 311 -0.61 12.33 -14.69
C PRO A 311 0.46 13.03 -13.84
N ASP A 312 1.75 12.74 -14.09
CA ASP A 312 2.96 13.36 -13.54
C ASP A 312 3.22 14.79 -14.04
N ARG A 313 2.18 15.47 -14.54
CA ARG A 313 2.21 16.84 -15.05
C ARG A 313 1.28 17.74 -14.23
N PRO A 314 1.47 19.07 -14.23
CA PRO A 314 0.48 19.99 -13.68
C PRO A 314 -0.85 19.85 -14.44
N TRP A 315 -1.97 19.65 -13.73
CA TRP A 315 -3.30 19.41 -14.33
C TRP A 315 -3.94 20.73 -14.78
N LYS A 316 -3.28 21.44 -15.69
CA LYS A 316 -3.73 22.71 -16.27
C LYS A 316 -3.64 22.64 -17.80
N GLY A 317 -4.46 23.44 -18.49
CA GLY A 317 -4.47 23.51 -19.95
C GLY A 317 -4.72 22.13 -20.58
N GLU A 318 -3.81 21.68 -21.43
CA GLU A 318 -3.92 20.39 -22.15
C GLU A 318 -3.86 19.16 -21.24
N TYR A 319 -3.45 19.28 -19.98
CA TYR A 319 -3.39 18.18 -19.01
C TYR A 319 -4.57 18.17 -18.03
N ALA A 320 -5.49 19.14 -18.13
CA ALA A 320 -6.67 19.22 -17.28
C ALA A 320 -7.62 18.00 -17.43
N TRP A 321 -7.50 17.24 -18.53
CA TRP A 321 -8.31 16.04 -18.75
C TRP A 321 -8.08 14.96 -17.68
N TRP A 322 -6.97 14.97 -16.94
CA TRP A 322 -6.73 14.04 -15.84
C TRP A 322 -7.76 14.17 -14.71
N HIS A 323 -8.44 15.33 -14.58
CA HIS A 323 -9.60 15.46 -13.71
C HIS A 323 -10.75 14.51 -14.09
N ALA A 324 -10.84 14.07 -15.35
CA ALA A 324 -11.84 13.09 -15.79
C ALA A 324 -11.65 11.70 -15.15
N THR A 325 -10.52 11.43 -14.50
CA THR A 325 -10.31 10.21 -13.71
C THR A 325 -11.36 10.07 -12.60
N TRP A 326 -11.96 11.17 -12.13
CA TRP A 326 -13.12 11.14 -11.24
C TRP A 326 -14.29 10.31 -11.77
N LEU A 327 -14.40 10.08 -13.08
CA LEU A 327 -15.42 9.19 -13.65
C LEU A 327 -15.33 7.75 -13.11
N PHE A 328 -14.16 7.30 -12.66
CA PHE A 328 -14.01 6.00 -12.00
C PHE A 328 -14.74 5.94 -10.64
N MET A 329 -15.07 7.07 -10.01
CA MET A 329 -15.92 7.08 -8.82
C MET A 329 -17.34 6.55 -9.10
N ILE A 330 -17.84 6.67 -10.33
CA ILE A 330 -19.19 6.23 -10.68
C ILE A 330 -19.32 4.70 -10.52
N PRO A 331 -18.56 3.86 -11.25
CA PRO A 331 -18.63 2.40 -11.04
C PRO A 331 -18.18 2.01 -9.62
N TYR A 332 -17.29 2.77 -9.00
CA TYR A 332 -16.80 2.51 -7.64
C TYR A 332 -17.92 2.63 -6.59
N VAL A 333 -18.65 3.76 -6.59
CA VAL A 333 -19.78 3.99 -5.67
C VAL A 333 -20.96 3.08 -6.01
N ILE A 334 -21.20 2.76 -7.28
CA ILE A 334 -22.21 1.78 -7.68
C ILE A 334 -21.90 0.41 -7.05
N ALA A 335 -20.66 -0.06 -7.16
CA ALA A 335 -20.25 -1.34 -6.59
C ALA A 335 -20.39 -1.37 -5.05
N MET A 336 -20.00 -0.29 -4.36
CA MET A 336 -20.22 -0.14 -2.91
C MET A 336 -21.69 -0.18 -2.54
N THR A 337 -22.51 0.56 -3.29
CA THR A 337 -23.97 0.60 -3.09
C THR A 337 -24.55 -0.79 -3.26
N LEU A 338 -24.14 -1.54 -4.29
CA LEU A 338 -24.56 -2.93 -4.48
C LEU A 338 -24.20 -3.82 -3.29
N CYS A 339 -23.02 -3.66 -2.67
CA CYS A 339 -22.66 -4.39 -1.45
C CYS A 339 -23.59 -4.07 -0.27
N ILE A 340 -23.87 -2.78 -0.01
CA ILE A 340 -24.81 -2.36 1.06
C ILE A 340 -26.21 -2.92 0.80
N PHE A 341 -26.70 -2.80 -0.44
CA PHE A 341 -28.02 -3.30 -0.82
C PHE A 341 -28.11 -4.83 -0.71
N ALA A 342 -27.04 -5.55 -1.07
CA ALA A 342 -26.98 -6.99 -0.90
C ALA A 342 -27.18 -7.37 0.58
N ILE A 343 -26.45 -6.73 1.50
CA ILE A 343 -26.55 -7.00 2.93
C ILE A 343 -27.93 -6.66 3.49
N HIS A 344 -28.44 -5.46 3.23
CA HIS A 344 -29.67 -4.97 3.88
C HIS A 344 -30.97 -5.42 3.20
N TYR A 345 -30.93 -5.82 1.94
CA TYR A 345 -32.11 -6.20 1.16
C TYR A 345 -31.88 -7.52 0.40
N PRO A 346 -31.68 -8.66 1.10
CA PRO A 346 -31.26 -9.92 0.47
C PRO A 346 -32.28 -10.49 -0.54
N ASN A 347 -33.57 -10.14 -0.38
CA ASN A 347 -34.64 -10.63 -1.26
C ASN A 347 -34.77 -9.85 -2.58
N TRP A 348 -34.05 -8.74 -2.75
CA TRP A 348 -34.06 -7.98 -4.00
C TRP A 348 -33.37 -8.73 -5.14
N ARG A 349 -33.76 -8.43 -6.39
CA ARG A 349 -33.23 -9.12 -7.58
C ARG A 349 -31.71 -8.98 -7.72
N SER A 350 -31.17 -7.78 -7.48
CA SER A 350 -29.73 -7.52 -7.51
C SER A 350 -28.99 -8.28 -6.41
N SER A 351 -29.52 -8.26 -5.17
CA SER A 351 -28.93 -8.97 -4.04
C SER A 351 -28.87 -10.48 -4.25
N ARG A 352 -29.94 -11.08 -4.79
CA ARG A 352 -29.97 -12.51 -5.14
C ARG A 352 -29.01 -12.88 -6.28
N ALA A 353 -28.64 -11.93 -7.14
CA ALA A 353 -27.65 -12.16 -8.19
C ALA A 353 -26.20 -12.12 -7.66
N ILE A 354 -25.99 -11.52 -6.48
CA ILE A 354 -24.69 -11.41 -5.81
C ILE A 354 -24.43 -12.62 -4.90
N TYR A 355 -25.39 -12.96 -4.03
CA TYR A 355 -25.23 -14.06 -3.08
C TYR A 355 -25.02 -15.42 -3.75
N GLY A 356 -23.98 -16.14 -3.32
CA GLY A 356 -23.64 -17.47 -3.82
C GLY A 356 -23.06 -17.50 -5.23
N ASN A 357 -22.90 -16.34 -5.89
CA ASN A 357 -22.37 -16.26 -7.26
C ASN A 357 -20.95 -15.66 -7.28
N ILE A 358 -19.97 -16.53 -7.54
CA ILE A 358 -18.55 -16.16 -7.64
C ILE A 358 -18.27 -15.12 -8.73
N TRP A 359 -18.98 -15.19 -9.86
CA TRP A 359 -18.74 -14.28 -10.99
C TRP A 359 -19.25 -12.88 -10.71
N THR A 360 -20.48 -12.74 -10.22
CA THR A 360 -21.03 -11.42 -9.88
C THR A 360 -20.24 -10.77 -8.76
N THR A 361 -19.96 -11.53 -7.69
CA THR A 361 -19.16 -11.04 -6.56
C THR A 361 -17.76 -10.67 -7.02
N GLY A 362 -17.12 -11.52 -7.83
CA GLY A 362 -15.80 -11.25 -8.40
C GLY A 362 -15.76 -9.97 -9.24
N VAL A 363 -16.75 -9.75 -10.12
CA VAL A 363 -16.84 -8.52 -10.93
C VAL A 363 -16.99 -7.28 -10.05
N ILE A 364 -17.81 -7.34 -9.00
CA ILE A 364 -17.97 -6.23 -8.04
C ILE A 364 -16.65 -5.96 -7.33
N THR A 365 -16.00 -6.98 -6.77
CA THR A 365 -14.74 -6.82 -6.02
C THR A 365 -13.60 -6.33 -6.91
N VAL A 366 -13.47 -6.87 -8.14
CA VAL A 366 -12.48 -6.40 -9.12
C VAL A 366 -12.76 -4.96 -9.54
N THR A 367 -14.02 -4.58 -9.76
CA THR A 367 -14.38 -3.20 -10.07
C THR A 367 -13.98 -2.25 -8.94
N LEU A 368 -14.28 -2.62 -7.69
CA LEU A 368 -13.90 -1.86 -6.50
C LEU A 368 -12.38 -1.63 -6.45
N LYS A 369 -11.59 -2.70 -6.59
CA LYS A 369 -10.14 -2.63 -6.51
C LYS A 369 -9.52 -1.88 -7.68
N CYS A 370 -9.97 -2.12 -8.91
CA CYS A 370 -9.47 -1.42 -10.10
C CYS A 370 -9.76 0.08 -10.04
N CYS A 371 -10.93 0.50 -9.56
CA CYS A 371 -11.25 1.92 -9.40
C CYS A 371 -10.37 2.57 -8.34
N GLU A 372 -10.18 1.92 -7.19
CA GLU A 372 -9.28 2.41 -6.13
C GLU A 372 -7.85 2.58 -6.63
N GLU A 373 -7.25 1.54 -7.22
CA GLU A 373 -5.87 1.61 -7.73
C GLU A 373 -5.71 2.68 -8.82
N THR A 374 -6.73 2.88 -9.67
CA THR A 374 -6.71 3.94 -10.69
C THR A 374 -6.77 5.33 -10.08
N LEU A 375 -7.74 5.59 -9.19
CA LEU A 375 -7.92 6.88 -8.52
C LEU A 375 -6.69 7.24 -7.69
N LYS A 376 -6.21 6.30 -6.86
CA LYS A 376 -5.02 6.46 -6.03
C LYS A 376 -3.77 6.67 -6.89
N GLY A 377 -3.53 5.82 -7.89
CA GLY A 377 -2.32 5.87 -8.69
C GLY A 377 -2.18 7.13 -9.53
N VAL A 378 -3.27 7.57 -10.19
CA VAL A 378 -3.31 8.83 -10.94
C VAL A 378 -3.12 10.02 -10.00
N ALA A 379 -3.82 10.03 -8.86
CA ALA A 379 -3.71 11.12 -7.90
C ALA A 379 -2.29 11.23 -7.31
N ASN A 380 -1.72 10.14 -6.79
CA ASN A 380 -0.39 10.14 -6.17
C ASN A 380 0.70 10.55 -7.15
N SER A 381 0.59 10.16 -8.43
CA SER A 381 1.53 10.58 -9.46
C SER A 381 1.43 12.08 -9.78
N GLY A 382 0.27 12.70 -9.56
CA GLY A 382 0.02 14.10 -9.91
C GLY A 382 0.14 15.11 -8.77
N VAL A 383 -0.17 14.74 -7.52
CA VAL A 383 -0.25 15.68 -6.37
C VAL A 383 1.01 16.54 -6.25
N GLY A 384 2.19 15.91 -6.17
CA GLY A 384 3.45 16.62 -6.00
C GLY A 384 3.85 17.43 -7.23
N MET A 385 3.19 17.23 -8.37
CA MET A 385 3.48 17.93 -9.63
C MET A 385 2.60 19.17 -9.84
N GLN A 386 1.70 19.48 -8.91
CA GLN A 386 0.80 20.64 -9.03
C GLN A 386 1.45 21.98 -8.63
N ALA A 387 2.59 21.95 -7.95
CA ALA A 387 3.36 23.15 -7.66
C ALA A 387 4.17 23.60 -8.88
N GLU A 388 4.38 24.91 -9.03
CA GLU A 388 5.22 25.49 -10.09
C GLU A 388 6.72 25.32 -9.79
N CYS A 389 7.16 24.10 -9.49
CA CYS A 389 8.57 23.75 -9.28
C CYS A 389 9.00 22.63 -10.24
N LYS A 390 10.22 22.75 -10.77
CA LYS A 390 10.76 21.76 -11.73
C LYS A 390 11.01 20.38 -11.12
N ASP A 391 11.31 20.33 -9.82
CA ASP A 391 11.67 19.10 -9.11
C ASP A 391 10.47 18.44 -8.39
N GLY A 392 9.26 19.00 -8.51
CA GLY A 392 8.08 18.57 -7.76
C GLY A 392 8.09 18.97 -6.28
N ASP A 393 6.97 18.72 -5.61
CA ASP A 393 6.64 19.20 -4.28
C ASP A 393 6.48 18.02 -3.31
N GLY A 394 7.61 17.64 -2.72
CA GLY A 394 7.65 16.53 -1.76
C GLY A 394 6.78 16.77 -0.52
N GLN A 395 6.68 18.02 -0.03
CA GLN A 395 5.82 18.33 1.12
C GLN A 395 4.34 18.12 0.80
N LEU A 396 3.91 18.46 -0.40
CA LEU A 396 2.54 18.27 -0.83
C LEU A 396 2.22 16.77 -1.00
N SER A 397 3.19 15.97 -1.46
CA SER A 397 3.09 14.50 -1.53
C SER A 397 2.96 13.89 -0.13
N ALA A 398 3.79 14.32 0.83
CA ALA A 398 3.70 13.89 2.22
C ALA A 398 2.37 14.28 2.88
N LEU A 399 1.87 15.50 2.63
CA LEU A 399 0.55 15.94 3.13
C LEU A 399 -0.57 15.05 2.59
N ASN A 400 -0.52 14.71 1.30
CA ASN A 400 -1.50 13.83 0.69
C ASN A 400 -1.43 12.41 1.24
N ALA A 401 -0.23 11.83 1.35
CA ALA A 401 -0.05 10.50 1.95
C ALA A 401 -0.58 10.46 3.38
N LEU A 402 -0.20 11.44 4.22
CA LEU A 402 -0.68 11.57 5.59
C LEU A 402 -2.22 11.64 5.67
N THR A 403 -2.83 12.53 4.90
CA THR A 403 -4.29 12.76 4.97
C THR A 403 -5.08 11.59 4.40
N ALA A 404 -4.63 11.00 3.30
CA ALA A 404 -5.30 9.86 2.69
C ALA A 404 -5.15 8.58 3.53
N GLN A 405 -3.96 8.31 4.08
CA GLN A 405 -3.73 7.17 4.97
C GLN A 405 -4.52 7.30 6.28
N PHE A 406 -4.46 8.45 6.94
CA PHE A 406 -5.24 8.69 8.16
C PHE A 406 -6.74 8.52 7.95
N THR A 407 -7.26 8.98 6.81
CA THR A 407 -8.69 8.80 6.48
C THR A 407 -9.00 7.34 6.16
N MET A 408 -8.09 6.64 5.48
CA MET A 408 -8.21 5.20 5.22
C MET A 408 -8.33 4.41 6.52
N ASP A 409 -7.48 4.66 7.52
CA ASP A 409 -7.52 3.97 8.81
C ASP A 409 -8.85 4.19 9.53
N ILE A 410 -9.32 5.44 9.58
CA ILE A 410 -10.63 5.77 10.17
C ILE A 410 -11.74 4.97 9.49
N VAL A 411 -11.76 4.95 8.15
CA VAL A 411 -12.80 4.26 7.39
C VAL A 411 -12.68 2.74 7.53
N ALA A 412 -11.47 2.19 7.60
CA ALA A 412 -11.22 0.78 7.85
C ALA A 412 -11.77 0.34 9.21
N TYR A 413 -11.50 1.11 10.27
CA TYR A 413 -12.05 0.82 11.61
C TYR A 413 -13.58 0.93 11.64
N ILE A 414 -14.16 1.93 10.97
CA ILE A 414 -15.62 2.06 10.82
C ILE A 414 -16.19 0.85 10.07
N GLY A 415 -15.57 0.42 8.98
CA GLY A 415 -15.95 -0.76 8.21
C GLY A 415 -15.93 -2.03 9.04
N GLY A 416 -14.85 -2.26 9.80
CA GLY A 416 -14.74 -3.39 10.74
C GLY A 416 -15.80 -3.35 11.83
N GLY A 417 -16.09 -2.17 12.39
CA GLY A 417 -17.17 -1.97 13.35
C GLY A 417 -18.55 -2.26 12.76
N TYR A 418 -18.79 -1.86 11.51
CA TYR A 418 -20.02 -2.16 10.78
C TYR A 418 -20.18 -3.68 10.56
N VAL A 419 -19.14 -4.37 10.14
CA VAL A 419 -19.15 -5.84 9.98
C VAL A 419 -19.46 -6.53 11.30
N LYS A 420 -18.80 -6.14 12.40
CA LYS A 420 -19.12 -6.65 13.75
C LYS A 420 -20.58 -6.38 14.17
N ALA A 421 -21.15 -5.25 13.74
CA ALA A 421 -22.53 -4.90 14.05
C ALA A 421 -23.53 -5.77 13.26
N ILE A 422 -23.32 -5.98 11.97
CA ILE A 422 -24.25 -6.78 11.14
C ILE A 422 -24.23 -8.27 11.53
N THR A 423 -23.09 -8.81 11.95
CA THR A 423 -22.97 -10.23 12.34
C THR A 423 -23.63 -10.54 13.67
N LYS A 424 -23.87 -9.53 14.52
CA LYS A 424 -24.52 -9.69 15.82
C LYS A 424 -26.01 -10.01 15.72
N TYR A 425 -26.64 -9.65 14.61
CA TYR A 425 -28.08 -9.74 14.46
C TYR A 425 -28.46 -10.80 13.43
N ASP A 426 -29.42 -11.63 13.81
CA ASP A 426 -30.08 -12.53 12.88
C ASP A 426 -30.99 -11.75 11.92
N ARG A 427 -31.13 -12.27 10.69
CA ARG A 427 -31.90 -11.63 9.60
C ARG A 427 -33.38 -11.52 9.94
N ASP A 428 -33.93 -12.50 10.65
CA ASP A 428 -35.34 -12.50 11.03
C ASP A 428 -35.64 -11.44 12.11
N ASN A 429 -34.62 -11.16 12.94
CA ASN A 429 -34.63 -10.19 14.05
C ASN A 429 -33.82 -8.92 13.71
N TRP A 430 -33.94 -8.44 12.47
CA TRP A 430 -33.18 -7.28 12.02
C TRP A 430 -33.51 -6.01 12.84
N PRO A 431 -32.52 -5.35 13.46
CA PRO A 431 -32.76 -4.29 14.47
C PRO A 431 -33.39 -3.02 13.89
N THR A 432 -33.28 -2.83 12.57
CA THR A 432 -33.80 -1.67 11.85
C THR A 432 -35.04 -1.97 11.02
N LYS A 433 -35.66 -3.15 11.18
CA LYS A 433 -36.84 -3.60 10.42
C LYS A 433 -38.01 -2.61 10.45
N HIS A 434 -38.20 -1.92 11.58
CA HIS A 434 -39.28 -0.94 11.78
C HIS A 434 -38.80 0.52 11.73
N TYR A 435 -37.55 0.76 11.33
CA TYR A 435 -36.99 2.11 11.29
C TYR A 435 -37.25 2.77 9.94
N GLY A 436 -37.51 4.08 9.94
CA GLY A 436 -37.42 4.90 8.73
C GLY A 436 -35.97 5.05 8.26
N PHE A 437 -35.76 5.46 7.00
CA PHE A 437 -34.44 5.55 6.37
C PHE A 437 -33.37 6.23 7.24
N TRP A 438 -33.62 7.44 7.71
CA TRP A 438 -32.65 8.21 8.51
C TRP A 438 -32.33 7.57 9.85
N ARG A 439 -33.31 6.93 10.49
CA ARG A 439 -33.10 6.25 11.77
C ARG A 439 -32.32 4.95 11.59
N SER A 440 -32.57 4.23 10.49
CA SER A 440 -31.77 3.06 10.10
C SER A 440 -30.32 3.45 9.82
N LEU A 441 -30.12 4.47 9.00
CA LEU A 441 -28.79 4.98 8.66
C LEU A 441 -28.01 5.42 9.92
N GLY A 442 -28.66 6.20 10.80
CA GLY A 442 -28.06 6.63 12.07
C GLY A 442 -27.71 5.48 13.00
N PHE A 443 -28.55 4.44 13.07
CA PHE A 443 -28.25 3.23 13.84
C PHE A 443 -26.99 2.52 13.33
N TRP A 444 -26.91 2.24 12.03
CA TRP A 444 -25.79 1.51 11.46
C TRP A 444 -24.48 2.30 11.51
N LEU A 445 -24.52 3.61 11.21
CA LEU A 445 -23.33 4.47 11.35
C LEU A 445 -22.88 4.58 12.81
N GLY A 446 -23.82 4.71 13.75
CA GLY A 446 -23.50 4.76 15.18
C GLY A 446 -22.89 3.46 15.69
N SER A 447 -23.44 2.30 15.30
CA SER A 447 -22.88 0.99 15.63
C SER A 447 -21.50 0.77 15.01
N ALA A 448 -21.31 1.21 13.76
CA ALA A 448 -20.04 1.13 13.06
C ALA A 448 -18.95 1.95 13.77
N LEU A 449 -19.26 3.20 14.13
CA LEU A 449 -18.34 4.07 14.88
C LEU A 449 -17.99 3.49 16.25
N SER A 450 -19.01 3.05 17.01
CA SER A 450 -18.79 2.46 18.34
C SER A 450 -17.97 1.17 18.27
N GLY A 451 -18.22 0.32 17.27
CA GLY A 451 -17.44 -0.89 17.02
C GLY A 451 -16.01 -0.58 16.59
N GLY A 452 -15.81 0.42 15.73
CA GLY A 452 -14.50 0.86 15.26
C GLY A 452 -13.60 1.38 16.38
N LEU A 453 -14.12 2.19 17.30
CA LEU A 453 -13.37 2.64 18.48
C LEU A 453 -12.91 1.46 19.36
N LYS A 454 -13.72 0.40 19.44
CA LYS A 454 -13.36 -0.82 20.15
C LYS A 454 -12.22 -1.56 19.45
N CYS A 455 -12.28 -1.69 18.12
CA CYS A 455 -11.23 -2.30 17.31
C CYS A 455 -9.88 -1.60 17.51
N VAL A 456 -9.82 -0.26 17.52
CA VAL A 456 -8.57 0.50 17.75
C VAL A 456 -7.92 0.13 19.07
N ARG A 457 -8.72 -0.01 20.14
CA ARG A 457 -8.21 -0.37 21.47
C ARG A 457 -7.66 -1.81 21.51
N GLU A 458 -8.23 -2.70 20.71
CA GLU A 458 -7.90 -4.13 20.67
C GLU A 458 -6.66 -4.44 19.81
N SER A 459 -6.18 -3.49 18.99
CA SER A 459 -5.07 -3.71 18.03
C SER A 459 -3.68 -3.95 18.65
N PHE A 460 -3.46 -3.63 19.93
CA PHE A 460 -2.15 -3.78 20.57
C PHE A 460 -2.13 -4.90 21.61
N THR A 461 -1.23 -5.87 21.41
CA THR A 461 -0.93 -6.90 22.40
C THR A 461 0.56 -6.99 22.70
N THR A 462 0.88 -7.14 23.98
CA THR A 462 2.25 -7.33 24.49
C THR A 462 2.66 -8.79 24.57
N ASP A 463 1.71 -9.73 24.56
CA ASP A 463 1.96 -11.18 24.60
C ASP A 463 1.03 -11.93 23.63
N ILE A 464 1.52 -12.13 22.41
CA ILE A 464 0.79 -12.86 21.37
C ILE A 464 0.58 -14.31 21.73
N ARG A 465 1.56 -14.98 22.33
CA ARG A 465 1.44 -16.41 22.60
C ARG A 465 0.35 -16.64 23.64
N SER A 466 0.34 -15.84 24.70
CA SER A 466 -0.74 -15.88 25.69
C SER A 466 -2.08 -15.50 25.06
N ASN A 467 -2.17 -14.44 24.26
CA ASN A 467 -3.42 -14.05 23.60
C ASN A 467 -3.99 -15.11 22.66
N LEU A 468 -3.14 -15.83 21.94
CA LEU A 468 -3.58 -16.93 21.08
C LEU A 468 -4.05 -18.14 21.91
N ILE A 469 -3.36 -18.47 23.01
CA ILE A 469 -3.64 -19.68 23.80
C ILE A 469 -4.78 -19.49 24.81
N THR A 470 -4.90 -18.31 25.44
CA THR A 470 -5.92 -18.04 26.48
C THR A 470 -7.28 -17.64 25.95
N GLY A 471 -7.43 -17.39 24.65
CA GLY A 471 -8.75 -17.19 24.05
C GLY A 471 -9.54 -16.07 24.71
N ASN A 472 -9.10 -14.83 24.55
CA ASN A 472 -10.09 -13.76 24.62
C ASN A 472 -10.93 -13.87 23.33
N GLU A 473 -12.21 -14.23 23.50
CA GLU A 473 -13.29 -14.30 22.52
C GLU A 473 -13.59 -12.96 21.80
N VAL A 474 -12.58 -12.12 21.57
CA VAL A 474 -12.76 -10.74 21.10
C VAL A 474 -12.27 -10.54 19.65
N LEU A 475 -11.69 -11.58 19.03
CA LEU A 475 -11.39 -11.60 17.59
C LEU A 475 -12.17 -12.69 16.83
N PHE A 476 -13.43 -12.90 17.20
CA PHE A 476 -14.38 -13.61 16.34
C PHE A 476 -14.95 -12.65 15.28
N ILE A 477 -14.40 -12.72 14.07
CA ILE A 477 -15.21 -12.64 12.86
C ILE A 477 -14.96 -13.96 12.13
N VAL A 478 -15.88 -14.92 12.36
CA VAL A 478 -16.27 -16.09 11.53
C VAL A 478 -15.09 -16.97 11.06
N TYR A 479 -14.88 -18.19 11.55
CA TYR A 479 -15.75 -19.36 11.39
C TYR A 479 -15.79 -20.19 12.68
N ALA A 480 -17.00 -20.40 13.20
CA ALA A 480 -17.30 -21.54 14.04
C ALA A 480 -18.55 -22.16 13.42
N ASP A 481 -18.33 -23.10 12.51
CA ASP A 481 -19.37 -24.07 12.14
C ASP A 481 -19.36 -25.15 13.23
N GLU A 482 -20.53 -25.39 13.81
CA GLU A 482 -20.87 -26.70 14.37
C GLU A 482 -20.87 -27.77 13.26
#